data_AF-A0A7W0PI81-F1
#
_entry.id   AF-A0A7W0PI81-F1
#
_cell.length_a   1.000
_cell.length_b   1.000
_cell.length_c   1.000
_cell.angle_alpha   90.00
_cell.angle_beta   90.00
_cell.angle_gamma   90.00
#
_symmetry.space_group_name_H-M   'P 1'
#
loop_
_entity.id
_entity.type
_entity.pdbx_description
1 polymer ?
#
loop_
_entity_poly.entity_id
_entity_poly.type
_entity_poly.pdbx_seq_one_letter_code
_entity_poly.pdbx_strand_id
1 'polypeptide(L)'
;MSDGGYNERRSPSERFLPPDPRAREPYRLTPALALRVGVLGGVALLVFAVLFLRLWSLQVLSGDEYLNAAQNNQLRLVRVEAPRGPIVDRQGRAIVSNVAGTAVRLWIGDMPKEGRHELVQRLAQVLKVSPR
;
A
#
# COMPACT_ATOMS: atom_id res chain seq x y z
N MET A 1 78.41 46.91 -41.91
CA MET A 1 77.33 46.56 -42.85
C MET A 1 76.88 45.14 -42.53
N SER A 2 75.58 44.98 -42.32
CA SER A 2 74.73 43.78 -42.40
C SER A 2 75.19 42.49 -41.71
N ASP A 3 74.48 42.01 -40.68
CA ASP A 3 73.12 41.45 -40.65
C ASP A 3 73.11 39.94 -40.93
N GLY A 4 72.43 39.20 -40.06
CA GLY A 4 72.46 37.74 -40.02
C GLY A 4 71.76 37.23 -38.76
N GLY A 5 70.44 37.39 -38.76
CA GLY A 5 69.56 37.14 -37.62
C GLY A 5 69.56 35.70 -37.09
N TYR A 6 69.43 35.61 -35.76
CA TYR A 6 69.20 34.38 -35.02
C TYR A 6 67.78 33.87 -35.26
N ASN A 7 67.63 32.86 -36.10
CA ASN A 7 66.34 32.23 -36.39
C ASN A 7 66.20 30.95 -35.54
N GLU A 8 65.95 31.11 -34.24
CA GLU A 8 65.66 29.99 -33.35
C GLU A 8 64.17 29.64 -33.44
N ARG A 9 63.88 28.53 -34.12
CA ARG A 9 62.55 27.92 -34.10
C ARG A 9 62.26 27.43 -32.67
N ARG A 10 61.45 28.18 -31.91
CA ARG A 10 60.86 27.69 -30.66
C ARG A 10 59.89 26.55 -31.01
N SER A 11 60.32 25.31 -30.78
CA SER A 11 59.39 24.17 -30.76
C SER A 11 58.42 24.34 -29.58
N PRO A 12 57.10 24.20 -29.77
CA PRO A 12 56.17 24.20 -28.65
C PRO A 12 56.35 22.88 -27.89
N SER A 13 56.98 22.91 -26.73
CA SER A 13 57.00 21.78 -25.81
C SER A 13 55.65 21.71 -25.08
N GLU A 14 54.62 21.15 -25.74
CA GLU A 14 53.29 20.92 -25.14
C GLU A 14 53.24 19.86 -24.04
N ARG A 15 54.38 19.47 -23.44
CA ARG A 15 54.38 18.41 -22.43
C ARG A 15 55.43 18.66 -21.35
N PHE A 16 55.05 19.50 -20.41
CA PHE A 16 55.86 19.88 -19.24
C PHE A 16 56.06 18.74 -18.22
N LEU A 17 55.19 17.73 -18.22
CA LEU A 17 55.25 16.64 -17.26
C LEU A 17 55.60 15.32 -17.95
N PRO A 18 56.56 14.54 -17.42
CA PRO A 18 56.72 13.15 -17.83
C PRO A 18 55.41 12.40 -17.56
N PRO A 19 55.01 11.44 -18.41
CA PRO A 19 53.86 10.59 -18.12
C PRO A 19 54.06 9.97 -16.73
N ASP A 20 53.14 10.25 -15.79
CA ASP A 20 53.21 9.66 -14.46
C ASP A 20 53.04 8.13 -14.59
N PRO A 21 54.05 7.32 -14.22
CA PRO A 21 53.97 5.87 -14.29
C PRO A 21 52.87 5.27 -13.39
N ARG A 22 52.30 6.06 -12.47
CA ARG A 22 51.17 5.66 -11.62
C ARG A 22 49.80 5.99 -12.21
N ALA A 23 49.72 6.81 -13.27
CA ALA A 23 48.45 7.30 -13.80
C ALA A 23 47.74 6.34 -14.78
N ARG A 24 48.26 5.13 -14.99
CA ARG A 24 47.61 4.09 -15.79
C ARG A 24 47.79 2.70 -15.18
N GLU A 25 47.08 2.43 -14.11
CA GLU A 25 46.64 1.07 -13.83
C GLU A 25 45.46 0.77 -14.77
N PRO A 26 45.61 -0.06 -15.82
CA PRO A 26 44.44 -0.55 -16.53
C PRO A 26 43.60 -1.31 -15.51
N TYR A 27 42.30 -1.02 -15.41
CA TYR A 27 41.39 -1.80 -14.57
C TYR A 27 41.48 -3.27 -14.99
N ARG A 28 42.31 -4.04 -14.30
CA ARG A 28 42.53 -5.46 -14.60
C ARG A 28 41.30 -6.17 -14.06
N LEU A 29 40.30 -6.35 -14.92
CA LEU A 29 39.23 -7.31 -14.71
C LEU A 29 39.88 -8.70 -14.64
N THR A 30 40.41 -9.05 -13.47
CA THR A 30 40.90 -10.39 -13.22
C THR A 30 39.70 -11.33 -13.32
N PRO A 31 39.84 -12.51 -13.96
CA PRO A 31 38.72 -13.44 -14.11
C PRO A 31 38.13 -13.85 -12.75
N ALA A 32 38.94 -13.87 -11.69
CA ALA A 32 38.49 -14.09 -10.33
C ALA A 32 37.60 -12.96 -9.77
N LEU A 33 37.91 -11.69 -10.07
CA LEU A 33 37.06 -10.55 -9.66
C LEU A 33 35.73 -10.56 -10.43
N ALA A 34 35.78 -10.80 -11.75
CA ALA A 34 34.59 -10.88 -12.58
C ALA A 34 33.63 -12.00 -12.10
N LEU A 35 34.18 -13.16 -11.73
CA LEU A 35 33.39 -14.27 -11.17
C LEU A 35 32.77 -13.91 -9.82
N ARG A 36 33.52 -13.28 -8.91
CA ARG A 36 32.99 -12.83 -7.61
C ARG A 36 31.86 -11.79 -7.77
N VAL A 37 32.05 -10.81 -8.65
CA VAL A 37 31.01 -9.80 -8.95
C VAL A 37 29.78 -10.45 -9.59
N GLY A 38 29.97 -11.42 -10.49
CA GLY A 38 28.88 -12.18 -11.09
C GLY A 38 28.09 -12.99 -10.05
N VAL A 39 28.78 -13.67 -9.12
CA VAL A 39 28.14 -14.41 -8.02
C VAL A 39 27.36 -13.47 -7.11
N LEU A 40 27.95 -12.35 -6.67
CA LEU A 40 27.26 -11.37 -5.84
C LEU A 40 26.05 -10.75 -6.54
N GLY A 41 26.17 -10.45 -7.83
CA GLY A 41 25.08 -9.96 -8.66
C GLY A 41 23.96 -10.99 -8.80
N GLY A 42 24.29 -12.26 -9.01
CA GLY A 42 23.32 -13.36 -9.07
C GLY A 42 22.58 -13.57 -7.74
N VAL A 43 23.30 -13.51 -6.61
CA VAL A 43 22.69 -13.57 -5.28
C VAL A 43 21.75 -12.39 -5.06
N ALA A 44 22.17 -11.17 -5.39
CA ALA A 44 21.34 -9.98 -5.27
C ALA A 44 20.05 -10.11 -6.11
N LEU A 45 20.17 -10.53 -7.37
CA LEU A 45 19.03 -10.78 -8.25
C LEU A 45 18.06 -11.81 -7.67
N LEU A 46 18.58 -12.89 -7.10
CA LEU A 46 17.76 -13.94 -6.49
C LEU A 46 17.00 -13.41 -5.26
N VAL A 47 17.65 -12.64 -4.39
CA VAL A 47 17.00 -11.99 -3.24
C VAL A 47 15.89 -11.05 -3.70
N PHE A 48 16.17 -10.18 -4.68
CA PHE A 48 15.16 -9.27 -5.22
C PHE A 48 13.99 -10.02 -5.89
N ALA A 49 14.25 -11.12 -6.60
CA ALA A 49 13.20 -11.95 -7.19
C ALA A 49 12.27 -12.55 -6.12
N VAL A 50 12.84 -13.08 -5.02
CA VAL A 50 12.04 -13.61 -3.90
C VAL A 50 11.19 -12.51 -3.26
N LEU A 51 11.75 -11.33 -3.02
CA LEU A 51 11.00 -10.20 -2.47
C LEU A 51 9.88 -9.74 -3.40
N PHE A 52 10.14 -9.69 -4.72
CA PHE A 52 9.13 -9.33 -5.71
C PHE A 52 7.99 -10.36 -5.74
N LEU A 53 8.30 -11.65 -5.76
CA LEU A 53 7.29 -12.71 -5.69
C LEU A 53 6.49 -12.65 -4.38
N ARG A 54 7.15 -12.36 -3.26
CA ARG A 54 6.48 -12.19 -1.97
C ARG A 54 5.51 -11.01 -1.99
N LEU A 55 5.95 -9.88 -2.53
CA LEU A 55 5.12 -8.68 -2.68
C LEU A 55 3.94 -8.92 -3.63
N TRP A 56 4.18 -9.60 -4.75
CA TRP A 56 3.13 -10.00 -5.69
C TRP A 56 2.13 -10.94 -5.03
N SER A 57 2.58 -11.92 -4.26
CA SER A 57 1.72 -12.83 -3.49
C SER A 57 0.84 -12.09 -2.48
N LEU A 58 1.37 -11.09 -1.76
CA LEU A 58 0.56 -10.30 -0.83
C LEU A 58 -0.51 -9.46 -1.55
N GLN A 59 -0.22 -8.98 -2.76
CA GLN A 59 -1.17 -8.19 -3.54
C GLN A 59 -2.22 -9.04 -4.27
N VAL A 60 -1.82 -10.18 -4.83
CA VAL A 60 -2.68 -11.03 -5.66
C VAL A 60 -3.41 -12.10 -4.86
N LEU A 61 -2.74 -12.73 -3.88
CA LEU A 61 -3.30 -13.85 -3.12
C LEU A 61 -3.94 -13.40 -1.80
N SER A 62 -3.46 -12.30 -1.21
CA SER A 62 -3.90 -11.82 0.11
C SER A 62 -4.74 -10.53 0.06
N GLY A 63 -4.98 -9.98 -1.13
CA GLY A 63 -5.90 -8.86 -1.32
C GLY A 63 -7.31 -9.20 -0.83
N ASP A 64 -7.81 -10.40 -1.14
CA ASP A 64 -9.18 -10.77 -0.79
C ASP A 64 -9.33 -11.15 0.69
N GLU A 65 -8.36 -11.86 1.28
CA GLU A 65 -8.48 -12.38 2.66
C GLU A 65 -8.21 -11.30 3.74
N TYR A 66 -7.21 -10.43 3.55
CA TYR A 66 -6.97 -9.30 4.48
C TYR A 66 -8.00 -8.19 4.31
N LEU A 67 -8.55 -7.98 3.11
CA LEU A 67 -9.67 -7.07 2.92
C LEU A 67 -10.92 -7.58 3.65
N ASN A 68 -11.22 -8.88 3.56
CA ASN A 68 -12.33 -9.49 4.30
C ASN A 68 -12.13 -9.40 5.82
N ALA A 69 -10.91 -9.64 6.31
CA ALA A 69 -10.60 -9.52 7.74
C ALA A 69 -10.69 -8.06 8.24
N ALA A 70 -10.26 -7.09 7.44
CA ALA A 70 -10.37 -5.67 7.76
C ALA A 70 -11.81 -5.15 7.70
N GLN A 71 -12.61 -5.62 6.74
CA GLN A 71 -14.04 -5.30 6.65
C GLN A 71 -14.81 -5.82 7.87
N ASN A 72 -14.47 -7.01 8.38
CA ASN A 72 -15.07 -7.57 9.58
C ASN A 72 -14.63 -6.91 10.90
N ASN A 73 -13.56 -6.10 10.87
CA ASN A 73 -13.03 -5.41 12.05
C ASN A 73 -13.52 -3.96 12.21
N GLN A 74 -14.68 -3.62 11.64
CA GLN A 74 -15.26 -2.29 11.77
C GLN A 74 -16.05 -2.16 13.08
N LEU A 75 -15.54 -1.36 14.03
CA LEU A 75 -16.29 -0.96 15.23
C LEU A 75 -17.54 -0.18 14.84
N ARG A 76 -18.70 -0.67 15.27
CA ARG A 76 -20.00 -0.09 14.90
C ARG A 76 -20.69 0.50 16.12
N LEU A 77 -20.76 1.83 16.17
CA LEU A 77 -21.48 2.54 17.23
C LEU A 77 -22.99 2.48 16.97
N VAL A 78 -23.67 1.58 17.65
CA VAL A 78 -25.13 1.53 17.64
C VAL A 78 -25.65 2.47 18.72
N ARG A 79 -26.26 3.58 18.32
CA ARG A 79 -26.95 4.47 19.26
C ARG A 79 -28.16 3.74 19.83
N VAL A 80 -28.13 3.49 21.14
CA VAL A 80 -29.28 3.02 21.92
C VAL A 80 -30.07 4.25 22.32
N GLU A 81 -31.35 4.30 21.95
CA GLU A 81 -32.23 5.37 22.38
C GLU A 81 -32.50 5.24 23.88
N ALA A 82 -32.32 6.33 24.63
CA ALA A 82 -32.66 6.36 26.04
C ALA A 82 -34.20 6.31 26.18
N PRO A 83 -34.75 5.38 26.99
CA PRO A 83 -36.18 5.33 27.22
C PRO A 83 -36.66 6.61 27.92
N ARG A 84 -37.75 7.21 27.44
CA ARG A 84 -38.37 8.38 28.08
C ARG A 84 -39.07 7.97 29.37
N GLY A 85 -38.99 8.83 30.40
CA GLY A 85 -39.74 8.65 31.63
C GLY A 85 -41.26 8.78 31.41
N PRO A 86 -42.08 8.08 32.20
CA PRO A 86 -43.54 8.20 32.11
C PRO A 86 -44.02 9.57 32.58
N ILE A 87 -45.04 10.11 31.93
CA ILE A 87 -45.73 11.33 32.38
C ILE A 87 -46.87 10.89 33.30
N VAL A 88 -46.89 11.39 34.54
CA VAL A 88 -47.88 11.02 35.56
C VAL A 88 -48.78 12.21 35.94
N ASP A 89 -50.02 11.92 36.33
CA ASP A 89 -50.94 12.91 36.90
C ASP A 89 -50.61 13.24 38.37
N ARG A 90 -51.39 14.14 38.99
CA ARG A 90 -51.22 14.53 40.41
C ARG A 90 -51.43 13.38 41.40
N GLN A 91 -52.11 12.30 41.00
CA GLN A 91 -52.31 11.09 41.78
C GLN A 91 -51.29 10.00 41.46
N GLY A 92 -50.28 10.29 40.62
CA GLY A 92 -49.24 9.33 40.24
C GLY A 92 -49.66 8.35 39.13
N ARG A 93 -50.81 8.54 38.48
CA ARG A 93 -51.27 7.67 37.38
C ARG A 93 -50.58 8.07 36.07
N ALA A 94 -49.99 7.10 35.37
CA ALA A 94 -49.33 7.34 34.10
C ALA A 94 -50.34 7.71 33.00
N ILE A 95 -50.17 8.88 32.38
CA ILE A 95 -50.93 9.37 31.22
C ILE A 95 -50.23 8.94 29.93
N VAL A 96 -48.89 8.93 29.92
CA VAL A 96 -48.06 8.51 28.78
C VAL A 96 -46.94 7.61 29.28
N SER A 97 -46.77 6.44 28.65
CA SER A 97 -45.70 5.48 28.93
C SER A 97 -44.89 5.17 27.67
N ASN A 98 -43.64 4.75 27.84
CA ASN A 98 -42.85 4.16 26.77
C ASN A 98 -43.18 2.66 26.63
N VAL A 99 -43.29 2.16 25.40
CA VAL A 99 -43.48 0.74 25.11
C VAL A 99 -42.30 0.28 24.28
N ALA A 100 -41.74 -0.89 24.60
CA ALA A 100 -40.62 -1.44 23.85
C ALA A 100 -41.02 -1.69 22.38
N GLY A 101 -40.30 -1.06 21.46
CA GLY A 101 -40.43 -1.30 20.02
C GLY A 101 -39.28 -2.18 19.51
N THR A 102 -39.58 -3.11 18.60
CA THR A 102 -38.56 -3.89 17.90
C THR A 102 -38.20 -3.20 16.60
N ALA A 103 -36.93 -2.85 16.41
CA ALA A 103 -36.42 -2.24 15.18
C ALA A 103 -35.35 -3.13 14.56
N VAL A 104 -35.56 -3.51 13.29
CA VAL A 104 -34.57 -4.25 12.49
C VAL A 104 -33.90 -3.27 11.53
N ARG A 105 -32.56 -3.23 11.53
CA ARG A 105 -31.77 -2.38 10.64
C ARG A 105 -30.88 -3.24 9.76
N LEU A 106 -30.92 -2.99 8.45
CA LEU A 106 -30.10 -3.67 7.45
C LEU A 106 -29.08 -2.68 6.90
N TRP A 107 -27.86 -3.14 6.66
CA TRP A 107 -26.82 -2.34 6.01
C TRP A 107 -26.34 -3.01 4.74
N ILE A 108 -26.23 -2.21 3.67
CA ILE A 108 -25.87 -2.71 2.34
C ILE A 108 -24.44 -3.27 2.30
N GLY A 109 -23.55 -2.76 3.15
CA GLY A 109 -22.17 -3.23 3.25
C GLY A 109 -22.05 -4.68 3.76
N ASP A 110 -22.96 -5.10 4.63
CA ASP A 110 -22.95 -6.43 5.27
C ASP A 110 -23.80 -7.45 4.48
N MET A 111 -24.42 -7.02 3.37
CA MET A 111 -25.26 -7.88 2.53
C MET A 111 -24.45 -8.53 1.40
N PRO A 112 -24.61 -9.86 1.19
CA PRO A 112 -23.95 -10.57 0.09
C PRO A 112 -24.26 -9.88 -1.24
N LYS A 113 -23.29 -9.77 -2.16
CA LYS A 113 -23.49 -9.04 -3.44
C LYS A 113 -24.53 -9.72 -4.33
N GLU A 114 -24.57 -11.04 -4.26
CA GLU A 114 -25.53 -11.89 -4.97
C GLU A 114 -26.72 -12.21 -4.05
N GLY A 115 -27.93 -12.31 -4.61
CA GLY A 115 -29.13 -12.71 -3.85
C GLY A 115 -29.72 -11.66 -2.90
N ARG A 116 -29.25 -10.40 -2.92
CA ARG A 116 -29.75 -9.31 -2.04
C ARG A 116 -31.26 -9.16 -2.07
N HIS A 117 -31.84 -9.15 -3.27
CA HIS A 117 -33.27 -8.97 -3.45
C HIS A 117 -34.06 -10.13 -2.84
N GLU A 118 -33.55 -11.36 -2.95
CA GLU A 118 -34.19 -12.54 -2.36
C GLU A 118 -34.14 -12.48 -0.83
N LEU A 119 -32.99 -12.10 -0.26
CA LEU A 119 -32.85 -11.91 1.19
C LEU A 119 -33.81 -10.82 1.71
N VAL A 120 -33.88 -9.68 1.03
CA VAL A 120 -34.80 -8.59 1.39
C VAL A 120 -36.26 -9.04 1.28
N GLN A 121 -36.62 -9.80 0.25
CA GLN A 121 -37.97 -10.35 0.11
C GLN A 121 -38.32 -11.35 1.23
N ARG A 122 -37.39 -12.24 1.60
CA ARG A 122 -37.59 -13.18 2.72
C ARG A 122 -37.76 -12.43 4.04
N LEU A 123 -36.93 -11.42 4.30
CA LEU A 123 -37.05 -10.58 5.51
C LEU A 123 -38.35 -9.78 5.51
N ALA A 124 -38.77 -9.23 4.37
CA ALA A 124 -40.02 -8.52 4.21
C ALA A 124 -41.24 -9.41 4.52
N GLN A 125 -41.22 -10.68 4.08
CA GLN A 125 -42.26 -11.66 4.42
C GLN A 125 -42.33 -11.97 5.92
N VAL A 126 -41.18 -12.19 6.57
CA VAL A 126 -41.12 -12.50 8.00
C VAL A 126 -41.55 -11.29 8.85
N LEU A 127 -41.11 -10.09 8.47
CA LEU A 127 -41.42 -8.84 9.16
C LEU A 127 -42.79 -8.26 8.77
N LYS A 128 -43.50 -8.87 7.82
CA LYS A 128 -44.80 -8.44 7.29
C LYS A 128 -44.80 -6.97 6.82
N VAL A 129 -43.71 -6.54 6.19
CA VAL A 129 -43.55 -5.19 5.63
C VAL A 129 -43.39 -5.26 4.12
N SER A 130 -43.93 -4.30 3.39
CA SER A 130 -43.78 -4.24 1.94
C SER A 130 -42.33 -3.90 1.56
N PRO A 131 -41.65 -4.71 0.72
CA PRO A 131 -40.33 -4.36 0.21
C PRO A 131 -40.48 -3.16 -0.75
N ARG A 132 -39.87 -2.03 -0.42
CA ARG A 132 -39.72 -0.87 -1.31
C ARG A 132 -38.28 -0.73 -1.72
#